data_AF-A0A7C8MV52-F1
#
_entry.id   AF-A0A7C8MV52-F1
#
_cell.length_a   1.000
_cell.length_b   1.000
_cell.length_c   1.000
_cell.angle_alpha   90.00
_cell.angle_beta   90.00
_cell.angle_gamma   90.00
#
_symmetry.space_group_name_H-M   'P 1'
#
loop_
_entity.id
_entity.type
_entity.pdbx_description
1 polymer ?
#
loop_
_entity_poly.entity_id
_entity_poly.type
_entity_poly.pdbx_seq_one_letter_code
_entity_poly.pdbx_strand_id
1 'polypeptide(L)'
;MYVTLIWSTREIEIVLLGAGQFACEVLNFALKRLIKEERPPRMNGKGYGMPSSHAQFVTFFAVSMALFLLFRHQPPGPESRRRNHTPMTLLERAFWSVVGLFGAFTVAWSRVYLNYHTEKQVLVGCSAGLTIAIAWFVVTSVLRRTGWVTWAVETPIARWFRVRDLVVEEDLCQAGWEKWDDRMAALRAQDKKRS
;
A
#
# COMPACT_ATOMS: atom_id res chain seq x y z
N MET A 1 4.68 -8.26 6.81
CA MET A 1 4.37 -6.85 6.46
C MET A 1 2.88 -6.58 6.48
N TYR A 2 2.08 -7.14 5.58
CA TYR A 2 0.64 -6.80 5.54
C TYR A 2 -0.14 -7.22 6.79
N VAL A 3 0.08 -8.42 7.33
CA VAL A 3 -0.63 -8.89 8.54
C VAL A 3 -0.44 -7.93 9.72
N THR A 4 0.79 -7.48 9.96
CA THR A 4 1.11 -6.54 11.05
C THR A 4 0.46 -5.17 10.81
N LEU A 5 0.46 -4.67 9.57
CA LEU A 5 -0.18 -3.40 9.22
C LEU A 5 -1.71 -3.49 9.31
N ILE A 6 -2.32 -4.56 8.83
CA ILE A 6 -3.76 -4.82 8.94
C ILE A 6 -4.17 -4.85 10.41
N TRP A 7 -3.39 -5.53 11.25
CA TRP A 7 -3.69 -5.63 12.68
C TRP A 7 -3.59 -4.28 13.40
N SER A 8 -2.55 -3.49 13.09
CA SER A 8 -2.31 -2.21 13.78
C SER A 8 -3.24 -1.09 13.32
N THR A 9 -3.52 -1.01 12.02
CA THR A 9 -4.28 0.09 11.42
C THR A 9 -5.78 -0.23 11.30
N ARG A 10 -6.10 -1.50 11.05
CA ARG A 10 -7.46 -2.02 10.76
C ARG A 10 -8.13 -1.29 9.60
N GLU A 11 -7.35 -0.82 8.63
CA GLU A 11 -7.86 -0.14 7.44
C GLU A 11 -8.19 -1.14 6.33
N ILE A 12 -9.39 -1.03 5.75
CA ILE A 12 -9.82 -1.89 4.65
C ILE A 12 -8.92 -1.72 3.42
N GLU A 13 -8.38 -0.52 3.18
CA GLU A 13 -7.46 -0.29 2.07
C GLU A 13 -6.18 -1.13 2.19
N ILE A 14 -5.65 -1.29 3.41
CA ILE A 14 -4.45 -2.11 3.65
C ILE A 14 -4.76 -3.59 3.46
N VAL A 15 -5.99 -4.02 3.82
CA VAL A 15 -6.48 -5.38 3.51
C VAL A 15 -6.58 -5.59 1.99
N LEU A 16 -7.14 -4.64 1.25
CA LEU A 16 -7.24 -4.70 -0.20
C LEU A 16 -5.86 -4.71 -0.88
N LEU A 17 -4.91 -3.91 -0.40
CA LEU A 17 -3.51 -3.96 -0.86
C LEU A 17 -2.87 -5.32 -0.59
N GLY A 18 -3.09 -5.89 0.60
CA GLY A 18 -2.61 -7.23 0.95
C GLY A 18 -3.22 -8.33 0.07
N ALA A 19 -4.51 -8.23 -0.25
CA ALA A 19 -5.18 -9.15 -1.17
C ALA A 19 -4.63 -9.05 -2.60
N GLY A 20 -4.36 -7.84 -3.10
CA GLY A 20 -3.70 -7.63 -4.39
C GLY A 20 -2.28 -8.20 -4.42
N GLN A 21 -1.53 -8.04 -3.32
CA GLN A 21 -0.20 -8.64 -3.20
C GLN A 21 -0.25 -10.18 -3.18
N PHE A 22 -1.24 -10.77 -2.52
CA PHE A 22 -1.46 -12.21 -2.55
C PHE A 22 -1.79 -12.68 -3.97
N ALA A 23 -2.63 -11.96 -4.70
CA ALA A 23 -2.92 -12.24 -6.11
C ALA A 23 -1.66 -12.18 -6.99
N CYS A 24 -0.76 -11.21 -6.75
CA CYS A 24 0.56 -11.14 -7.39
C CYS A 24 1.37 -12.42 -7.16
N GLU A 25 1.42 -12.94 -5.94
CA GLU A 25 2.20 -14.14 -5.63
C GLU A 25 1.61 -15.40 -6.28
N VAL A 26 0.27 -15.53 -6.29
CA VAL A 26 -0.43 -16.63 -6.99
C VAL A 26 -0.14 -16.58 -8.49
N LEU A 27 -0.19 -15.39 -9.10
CA LEU A 27 0.11 -15.21 -10.52
C LEU A 27 1.60 -15.49 -10.80
N ASN A 28 2.50 -15.03 -9.95
CA ASN A 28 3.94 -15.31 -10.07
C ASN A 28 4.21 -16.82 -10.03
N PHE A 29 3.57 -17.51 -9.11
CA PHE A 29 3.66 -18.96 -8.97
C PHE A 29 3.12 -19.69 -10.21
N ALA A 30 1.98 -19.25 -10.75
CA ALA A 30 1.42 -19.78 -11.99
C ALA A 30 2.36 -19.55 -13.19
N LEU A 31 2.87 -18.33 -13.36
CA LEU A 31 3.81 -17.99 -14.44
C LEU A 31 5.10 -18.81 -14.36
N LYS A 32 5.66 -19.00 -13.16
CA LYS A 32 6.85 -19.86 -12.97
C LYS A 32 6.60 -21.29 -13.42
N ARG A 33 5.40 -21.83 -13.17
CA ARG A 33 5.03 -23.18 -13.61
C ARG A 33 4.79 -23.30 -15.11
N LEU A 34 4.39 -22.20 -15.77
CA LEU A 34 4.15 -22.15 -17.22
C LEU A 34 5.45 -21.93 -18.01
N ILE A 35 6.27 -20.95 -17.62
CA ILE A 35 7.45 -20.51 -18.39
C ILE A 35 8.65 -21.44 -18.17
N LYS A 36 8.82 -21.98 -16.95
CA LYS A 36 9.88 -22.92 -16.57
C LYS A 36 11.31 -22.50 -16.98
N GLU A 37 11.59 -21.20 -17.06
CA GLU A 37 12.92 -20.71 -17.43
C GLU A 37 13.94 -20.93 -16.32
N GLU A 38 15.12 -21.42 -16.69
CA GLU A 38 16.22 -21.67 -15.77
C GLU A 38 16.82 -20.36 -15.21
N ARG A 39 17.38 -20.44 -14.00
CA ARG A 39 18.11 -19.33 -13.37
C ARG A 39 19.51 -19.20 -13.97
N PRO A 40 20.14 -18.02 -13.90
CA PRO A 40 21.53 -17.85 -14.36
C PRO A 40 22.49 -18.86 -13.69
N PRO A 41 23.46 -19.40 -14.44
CA PRO A 41 24.20 -20.63 -14.09
C PRO A 41 25.10 -20.55 -12.85
N ARG A 42 25.32 -19.35 -12.27
CA ARG A 42 26.21 -19.15 -11.11
C ARG A 42 25.49 -19.11 -9.76
N MET A 43 24.20 -19.47 -9.70
CA MET A 43 23.39 -19.34 -8.49
C MET A 43 22.91 -20.70 -7.94
N ASN A 44 23.36 -21.03 -6.72
CA ASN A 44 22.95 -22.23 -5.98
C ASN A 44 21.56 -22.03 -5.35
N GLY A 45 20.49 -22.11 -6.16
CA GLY A 45 19.11 -22.03 -5.67
C GLY A 45 18.17 -22.89 -6.51
N LYS A 46 17.44 -23.80 -5.86
CA LYS A 46 16.44 -24.67 -6.53
C LYS A 46 15.23 -23.83 -6.98
N GLY A 47 14.87 -23.86 -8.27
CA GLY A 47 13.62 -23.32 -8.82
C GLY A 47 13.77 -22.40 -10.05
N TYR A 48 12.66 -22.14 -10.74
CA TYR A 48 12.61 -21.32 -11.96
C TYR A 48 12.94 -19.83 -11.69
N GLY A 49 13.56 -19.17 -12.67
CA GLY A 49 14.09 -17.81 -12.58
C GLY A 49 13.12 -16.71 -13.03
N MET A 50 12.19 -17.04 -13.93
CA MET A 50 11.24 -16.08 -14.49
C MET A 50 9.82 -16.28 -13.94
N PRO A 51 9.10 -15.21 -13.52
CA PRO A 51 9.56 -13.84 -13.26
C PRO A 51 10.13 -13.64 -11.85
N SER A 52 10.93 -12.58 -11.67
CA SER A 52 11.45 -12.18 -10.34
C SER A 52 10.30 -11.78 -9.41
N SER A 53 10.02 -12.60 -8.38
CA SER A 53 8.97 -12.32 -7.39
C SER A 53 9.29 -11.08 -6.56
N HIS A 54 10.57 -10.83 -6.26
CA HIS A 54 10.98 -9.64 -5.53
C HIS A 54 10.72 -8.37 -6.33
N ALA A 55 11.08 -8.37 -7.63
CA ALA A 55 10.82 -7.24 -8.51
C ALA A 55 9.31 -7.00 -8.67
N GLN A 56 8.53 -8.06 -8.91
CA GLN A 56 7.08 -7.96 -9.02
C GLN A 56 6.44 -7.42 -7.73
N PHE A 57 6.86 -7.91 -6.56
CA PHE A 57 6.35 -7.46 -5.26
C PHE A 57 6.60 -5.97 -5.04
N VAL A 58 7.85 -5.52 -5.17
CA VAL A 58 8.18 -4.12 -4.88
C VAL A 58 7.61 -3.16 -5.91
N THR A 59 7.53 -3.55 -7.18
CA THR A 59 6.87 -2.75 -8.21
C THR A 59 5.37 -2.64 -7.94
N PHE A 60 4.69 -3.75 -7.60
CA PHE A 60 3.27 -3.70 -7.22
C PHE A 60 3.04 -2.76 -6.04
N PHE A 61 3.84 -2.89 -4.98
CA PHE A 61 3.74 -2.06 -3.79
C PHE A 61 3.94 -0.57 -4.10
N ALA A 62 5.04 -0.22 -4.78
CA ALA A 62 5.37 1.17 -5.06
C ALA A 62 4.38 1.84 -6.01
N VAL A 63 3.94 1.13 -7.06
CA VAL A 63 2.92 1.65 -7.99
C VAL A 63 1.57 1.80 -7.28
N SER A 64 1.15 0.81 -6.49
CA SER A 64 -0.12 0.90 -5.75
C SER A 64 -0.10 2.05 -4.75
N MET A 65 1.03 2.26 -4.07
CA MET A 65 1.22 3.40 -3.16
C MET A 65 1.16 4.73 -3.92
N ALA A 66 1.82 4.84 -5.07
CA ALA A 66 1.76 6.05 -5.90
C ALA A 66 0.35 6.34 -6.40
N LEU A 67 -0.36 5.32 -6.89
CA LEU A 67 -1.76 5.46 -7.32
C LEU A 67 -2.67 5.87 -6.16
N PHE A 68 -2.44 5.30 -4.98
CA PHE A 68 -3.17 5.67 -3.76
C PHE A 68 -2.95 7.14 -3.41
N LEU A 69 -1.70 7.57 -3.25
CA LEU A 69 -1.36 8.92 -2.83
C LEU A 69 -1.80 9.99 -3.84
N LEU A 70 -1.70 9.71 -5.14
CA LEU A 70 -1.98 10.68 -6.20
C LEU A 70 -3.46 10.76 -6.58
N PHE A 71 -4.18 9.63 -6.58
CA PHE A 71 -5.55 9.57 -7.13
C PHE A 71 -6.62 9.18 -6.11
N ARG A 72 -6.29 8.37 -5.10
CA ARG A 72 -7.29 7.86 -4.15
C ARG A 72 -7.36 8.68 -2.87
N HIS A 73 -6.23 9.16 -2.39
CA HIS A 73 -6.18 9.97 -1.18
C HIS A 73 -6.83 11.33 -1.46
N GLN A 74 -7.93 11.65 -0.78
CA GLN A 74 -8.69 12.89 -0.96
C GLN A 74 -8.77 13.59 0.40
N PRO A 75 -7.87 14.53 0.69
CA PRO A 75 -7.85 15.17 1.99
C PRO A 75 -9.09 16.06 2.14
N PRO A 76 -9.62 16.22 3.36
CA PRO A 76 -10.76 17.09 3.61
C PRO A 76 -10.50 18.52 3.11
N GLY A 77 -11.50 19.10 2.45
CA GLY A 77 -11.44 20.47 1.95
C GLY A 77 -11.33 21.50 3.10
N PRO A 78 -10.95 22.75 2.79
CA PRO A 78 -10.71 23.81 3.79
C PRO A 78 -11.92 24.10 4.69
N GLU A 79 -13.14 23.80 4.24
CA GLU A 79 -14.39 23.98 4.99
C GLU A 79 -14.59 22.94 6.12
N SER A 80 -13.97 21.77 6.02
CA SER A 80 -14.06 20.68 7.00
C SER A 80 -12.82 20.56 7.90
N ARG A 81 -11.92 21.55 7.82
CA ARG A 81 -10.61 21.53 8.46
C ARG A 81 -10.75 21.62 9.98
N ARG A 82 -10.45 20.52 10.68
CA ARG A 82 -10.30 20.56 12.15
C ARG A 82 -9.13 21.46 12.54
N ARG A 83 -9.15 21.96 13.78
CA ARG A 83 -8.26 23.02 14.29
C ARG A 83 -6.77 22.82 14.00
N ASN A 84 -6.30 21.58 13.90
CA ASN A 84 -4.91 21.21 13.65
C ASN A 84 -4.71 20.33 12.41
N HIS A 85 -5.65 20.30 11.48
CA HIS A 85 -5.57 19.46 10.30
C HIS A 85 -4.70 20.11 9.21
N THR A 86 -3.49 19.60 9.01
CA THR A 86 -2.62 19.91 7.86
C THR A 86 -2.75 18.79 6.83
N PRO A 87 -3.60 18.94 5.80
CA PRO A 87 -3.73 17.92 4.79
C PRO A 87 -2.45 17.84 3.97
N MET A 88 -2.06 16.62 3.63
CA MET A 88 -0.90 16.36 2.80
C MET A 88 -1.09 16.97 1.41
N THR A 89 -0.19 17.84 1.00
CA THR A 89 -0.24 18.53 -0.30
C THR A 89 0.04 17.56 -1.46
N LEU A 90 -0.39 17.94 -2.67
CA LEU A 90 -0.09 17.17 -3.87
C LEU A 90 1.42 17.01 -4.11
N LEU A 91 2.22 18.03 -3.78
CA LEU A 91 3.68 17.99 -3.90
C LEU A 91 4.29 16.98 -2.94
N GLU A 92 3.83 16.95 -1.69
CA GLU A 92 4.29 15.95 -0.71
C GLU A 92 3.91 14.53 -1.15
N ARG A 93 2.68 14.33 -1.63
CA ARG A 93 2.22 13.03 -2.15
C ARG A 93 3.05 12.57 -3.35
N ALA A 94 3.34 13.48 -4.27
CA ALA A 94 4.21 13.21 -5.42
C ALA A 94 5.64 12.87 -4.97
N PHE A 95 6.18 13.62 -4.01
CA PHE A 95 7.49 13.35 -3.43
C PHE A 95 7.58 11.93 -2.84
N TRP A 96 6.64 11.53 -1.99
CA TRP A 96 6.64 10.19 -1.40
C TRP A 96 6.39 9.08 -2.42
N SER A 97 5.62 9.36 -3.47
CA SER A 97 5.44 8.45 -4.61
C SER A 97 6.76 8.20 -5.35
N VAL A 98 7.52 9.27 -5.62
CA VAL A 98 8.84 9.19 -6.27
C VAL A 98 9.84 8.43 -5.38
N VAL A 99 9.86 8.71 -4.08
CA VAL A 99 10.71 7.98 -3.11
C VAL A 99 10.38 6.49 -3.12
N GLY A 100 9.10 6.12 -3.13
CA GLY A 100 8.67 4.72 -3.21
C GLY A 100 9.10 4.02 -4.49
N LEU A 101 8.93 4.68 -5.65
CA LEU A 101 9.36 4.16 -6.95
C LEU A 101 10.89 3.99 -7.03
N PHE A 102 11.64 4.94 -6.47
CA PHE A 102 13.09 4.83 -6.37
C PHE A 102 13.51 3.66 -5.47
N GLY A 103 12.82 3.43 -4.35
CA GLY A 103 13.00 2.24 -3.52
C GLY A 103 12.75 0.93 -4.28
N ALA A 104 11.69 0.86 -5.10
CA ALA A 104 11.44 -0.30 -5.94
C ALA A 104 12.55 -0.52 -6.99
N PHE A 105 13.05 0.57 -7.60
CA PHE A 105 14.18 0.51 -8.53
C PHE A 105 15.45 -0.04 -7.86
N THR A 106 15.83 0.46 -6.68
CA THR A 106 17.03 -0.02 -5.99
C THR A 106 16.94 -1.50 -5.61
N VAL A 107 15.76 -1.98 -5.19
CA VAL A 107 15.54 -3.40 -4.94
C VAL A 107 15.64 -4.21 -6.24
N ALA A 108 15.01 -3.78 -7.32
CA ALA A 108 15.10 -4.45 -8.63
C ALA A 108 16.55 -4.52 -9.12
N TRP A 109 17.30 -3.41 -9.02
CA TRP A 109 18.72 -3.33 -9.35
C TRP A 109 19.57 -4.29 -8.51
N SER A 110 19.31 -4.38 -7.20
CA SER A 110 20.04 -5.30 -6.32
C SER A 110 19.95 -6.76 -6.77
N ARG A 111 18.84 -7.16 -7.42
CA ARG A 111 18.65 -8.54 -7.93
C ARG A 111 19.55 -8.84 -9.13
N VAL A 112 19.81 -7.84 -9.97
CA VAL A 112 20.75 -7.96 -11.09
C VAL A 112 22.19 -7.88 -10.57
N TYR A 113 22.48 -6.88 -9.73
CA TYR A 113 23.83 -6.64 -9.19
C TYR A 113 24.38 -7.84 -8.41
N LEU A 114 23.55 -8.48 -7.58
CA LEU A 114 23.94 -9.67 -6.80
C LEU A 114 23.86 -10.97 -7.62
N ASN A 115 23.67 -10.90 -8.95
CA ASN A 115 23.56 -12.03 -9.87
C ASN A 115 22.45 -13.03 -9.52
N TYR A 116 21.37 -12.58 -8.87
CA TYR A 116 20.21 -13.42 -8.58
C TYR A 116 19.27 -13.58 -9.78
N HIS A 117 19.19 -12.57 -10.65
CA HIS A 117 18.30 -12.60 -11.82
C HIS A 117 18.95 -11.90 -12.99
N THR A 118 18.54 -12.28 -14.20
CA THR A 118 18.89 -11.52 -15.41
C THR A 118 18.03 -10.25 -15.51
N GLU A 119 18.50 -9.26 -16.25
CA GLU A 119 17.75 -8.03 -16.52
C GLU A 119 16.37 -8.33 -17.10
N LYS A 120 16.27 -9.30 -18.02
CA LYS A 120 15.00 -9.76 -18.61
C LYS A 120 14.03 -10.28 -17.54
N GLN A 121 14.50 -11.11 -16.61
CA GLN A 121 13.67 -11.67 -15.54
C GLN A 121 13.17 -10.61 -14.56
N VAL A 122 13.97 -9.57 -14.31
CA VAL A 122 13.58 -8.42 -13.49
C VAL A 122 12.57 -7.56 -14.24
N LEU A 123 12.80 -7.24 -15.51
CA LEU A 123 11.87 -6.44 -16.33
C LEU A 123 10.49 -7.09 -16.47
N VAL A 124 10.43 -8.41 -16.69
CA VAL A 124 9.15 -9.15 -16.73
C VAL A 124 8.48 -9.15 -15.36
N GLY A 125 9.24 -9.23 -14.27
CA GLY A 125 8.70 -9.09 -12.91
C GLY A 125 8.09 -7.70 -12.68
N CYS A 126 8.83 -6.65 -13.04
CA CYS A 126 8.37 -5.26 -12.94
C CYS A 126 7.12 -5.01 -13.78
N SER A 127 7.08 -5.48 -15.04
CA SER A 127 5.92 -5.28 -15.91
C SER A 127 4.68 -6.01 -15.38
N ALA A 128 4.82 -7.25 -14.92
CA ALA A 128 3.73 -7.98 -14.27
C ALA A 128 3.23 -7.24 -13.02
N GLY A 129 4.15 -6.75 -12.17
CA GLY A 129 3.80 -5.98 -10.97
C GLY A 129 3.04 -4.69 -11.29
N LEU A 130 3.48 -3.96 -12.31
CA LEU A 130 2.83 -2.74 -12.81
C LEU A 130 1.41 -3.03 -13.33
N THR A 131 1.27 -4.04 -14.20
CA THR A 131 -0.03 -4.41 -14.78
C THR A 131 -1.02 -4.81 -13.69
N ILE A 132 -0.59 -5.62 -12.71
CA ILE A 132 -1.47 -6.06 -11.63
C ILE A 132 -1.81 -4.89 -10.71
N ALA A 133 -0.87 -3.99 -10.41
CA ALA A 133 -1.15 -2.81 -9.59
C ALA A 133 -2.24 -1.92 -10.22
N ILE A 134 -2.13 -1.64 -11.53
CA ILE A 134 -3.13 -0.85 -12.26
C ILE A 134 -4.46 -1.58 -12.30
N ALA A 135 -4.48 -2.86 -12.69
CA ALA A 135 -5.71 -3.64 -12.78
C ALA A 135 -6.42 -3.74 -11.41
N TRP A 136 -5.66 -4.02 -10.35
CA TRP A 136 -6.19 -4.10 -9.00
C TRP A 136 -6.69 -2.76 -8.49
N PHE A 137 -6.00 -1.65 -8.82
CA PHE A 137 -6.46 -0.31 -8.50
C PHE A 137 -7.79 0.01 -9.18
N VAL A 138 -7.97 -0.38 -10.45
CA VAL A 138 -9.25 -0.21 -11.17
C VAL A 138 -10.35 -1.04 -10.51
N VAL A 139 -10.11 -2.34 -10.26
CA VAL A 139 -11.08 -3.24 -9.62
C VAL A 139 -11.51 -2.70 -8.26
N THR A 140 -10.55 -2.34 -7.40
CA THR A 140 -10.85 -1.78 -6.07
C THR A 140 -11.57 -0.44 -6.16
N SER A 141 -11.27 0.40 -7.16
CA SER A 141 -12.01 1.65 -7.39
C SER A 141 -13.46 1.39 -7.80
N VAL A 142 -13.72 0.38 -8.63
CA VAL A 142 -15.08 -0.04 -9.01
C VAL A 142 -15.83 -0.59 -7.80
N LEU A 143 -15.21 -1.46 -7.01
CA LEU A 143 -15.80 -2.02 -5.78
C LEU A 143 -16.16 -0.92 -4.76
N ARG A 144 -15.34 0.13 -4.67
CA ARG A 144 -15.63 1.30 -3.82
C ARG A 144 -16.84 2.09 -4.35
N ARG A 145 -16.85 2.42 -5.65
CA ARG A 145 -17.95 3.18 -6.28
C ARG A 145 -19.29 2.46 -6.24
N THR A 146 -19.27 1.13 -6.31
CA THR A 146 -20.48 0.28 -6.27
C THR A 146 -20.94 -0.04 -4.85
N GLY A 147 -20.25 0.44 -3.81
CA GLY A 147 -20.64 0.27 -2.41
C GLY A 147 -20.28 -1.09 -1.79
N TRP A 148 -19.60 -1.98 -2.53
CA TRP A 148 -19.19 -3.29 -2.02
C TRP A 148 -18.20 -3.18 -0.85
N VAL A 149 -17.32 -2.18 -0.89
CA VAL A 149 -16.38 -1.93 0.22
C VAL A 149 -17.13 -1.48 1.47
N THR A 150 -18.10 -0.58 1.34
CA THR A 150 -18.94 -0.14 2.47
C THR A 150 -19.72 -1.32 3.06
N TRP A 151 -20.36 -2.12 2.20
CA TRP A 151 -21.05 -3.33 2.63
C TRP A 151 -20.12 -4.29 3.39
N ALA A 152 -18.90 -4.51 2.92
CA ALA A 152 -17.93 -5.38 3.56
C ALA A 152 -17.54 -4.89 4.97
N VAL A 153 -17.33 -3.58 5.13
CA VAL A 153 -16.98 -2.95 6.42
C VAL A 153 -18.16 -2.97 7.40
N GLU A 154 -19.40 -2.98 6.91
CA GLU A 154 -20.60 -3.02 7.74
C GLU A 154 -20.95 -4.41 8.30
N THR A 155 -20.30 -5.47 7.80
CA THR A 155 -20.53 -6.83 8.28
C THR A 155 -20.24 -6.95 9.80
N PRO A 156 -20.98 -7.81 10.54
CA PRO A 156 -20.78 -7.97 11.98
C PRO A 156 -19.34 -8.33 12.36
N ILE A 157 -18.66 -9.13 11.53
CA ILE A 157 -17.27 -9.53 11.72
C ILE A 157 -16.34 -8.32 11.57
N ALA A 158 -16.51 -7.53 10.50
CA ALA A 158 -15.69 -6.34 10.27
C ALA A 158 -15.88 -5.30 11.39
N ARG A 159 -17.11 -5.12 11.86
CA ARG A 159 -17.42 -4.26 13.02
C ARG A 159 -16.80 -4.77 14.31
N TRP A 160 -16.83 -6.08 14.55
CA TRP A 160 -16.19 -6.70 15.72
C TRP A 160 -14.68 -6.45 15.75
N PHE A 161 -14.02 -6.58 14.59
CA PHE A 161 -12.60 -6.24 14.44
C PHE A 161 -12.32 -4.73 14.42
N ARG A 162 -13.34 -3.88 14.34
CA ARG A 162 -13.25 -2.42 14.15
C ARG A 162 -12.50 -2.04 12.89
N VAL A 163 -12.79 -2.74 11.79
CA VAL A 163 -12.30 -2.38 10.46
C VAL A 163 -12.90 -1.03 10.07
N ARG A 164 -12.07 -0.17 9.48
CA ARG A 164 -12.42 1.21 9.11
C ARG A 164 -11.85 1.54 7.73
N ASP A 165 -12.34 2.64 7.18
CA ASP A 165 -11.94 3.17 5.87
C ASP A 165 -11.66 4.67 5.98
N LEU A 166 -10.71 5.04 6.83
CA LEU A 166 -10.37 6.43 7.09
C LEU A 166 -9.16 6.89 6.29
N VAL A 167 -8.28 5.96 5.89
CA VAL A 167 -7.01 6.29 5.23
C VAL A 167 -7.18 7.04 3.90
N VAL A 168 -8.35 6.92 3.28
CA VAL A 168 -8.70 7.65 2.05
C VAL A 168 -8.73 9.15 2.29
N GLU A 169 -9.26 9.59 3.45
CA GLU A 169 -9.47 10.99 3.78
C GLU A 169 -8.39 11.52 4.74
N GLU A 170 -8.09 10.75 5.78
CA GLU A 170 -7.19 11.15 6.86
C GLU A 170 -5.88 10.36 6.80
N ASP A 171 -4.76 11.01 7.12
CA ASP A 171 -3.51 10.29 7.35
C ASP A 171 -3.58 9.50 8.68
N LEU A 172 -3.07 8.27 8.68
CA LEU A 172 -3.10 7.34 9.81
C LEU A 172 -2.46 7.93 11.06
N CYS A 173 -1.34 8.62 10.89
CA CYS A 173 -0.60 9.26 11.99
C CYS A 173 -1.32 10.51 12.49
N GLN A 174 -1.93 11.26 11.59
CA GLN A 174 -2.58 12.53 11.89
C GLN A 174 -3.86 12.33 12.72
N ALA A 175 -4.69 11.35 12.37
CA ALA A 175 -5.91 11.04 13.13
C ALA A 175 -5.63 10.66 14.60
N GLY A 176 -4.48 10.02 14.86
CA GLY A 176 -4.03 9.71 16.22
C GLY A 176 -3.53 10.94 16.97
N TRP A 177 -2.74 11.78 16.30
CA TRP A 177 -2.21 13.03 16.85
C TRP A 177 -3.32 14.01 17.23
N GLU A 178 -4.32 14.22 16.37
CA GLU A 178 -5.43 15.13 16.61
C GLU A 178 -6.20 14.77 17.89
N LYS A 179 -6.55 13.49 18.05
CA LYS A 179 -7.25 13.00 19.25
C LYS A 179 -6.42 13.20 20.52
N TRP A 180 -5.11 13.05 20.42
CA TRP A 180 -4.21 13.27 21.55
C TRP A 180 -4.11 14.76 21.88
N ASP A 181 -3.94 15.64 20.88
CA ASP A 181 -3.81 17.08 21.10
C ASP A 181 -5.11 17.69 21.67
N ASP A 182 -6.27 17.29 21.16
CA ASP A 182 -7.58 17.71 21.69
C ASP A 182 -7.73 17.34 23.17
N ARG A 183 -7.29 16.11 23.54
CA ARG A 183 -7.30 15.66 24.93
C ARG A 183 -6.36 16.50 25.78
N MET A 184 -5.16 16.80 25.31
CA MET A 184 -4.20 17.63 26.04
C MET A 184 -4.68 19.08 26.19
N ALA A 185 -5.32 19.64 25.17
CA ALA A 185 -5.93 20.97 25.23
C ALA A 185 -7.06 21.02 26.27
N ALA A 186 -7.91 20.00 26.32
CA ALA A 186 -8.98 19.90 27.32
C ALA A 186 -8.43 19.82 28.75
N LEU A 187 -7.38 19.03 28.99
CA LEU A 187 -6.74 18.93 30.30
C LEU A 187 -6.13 20.28 30.74
N ARG A 188 -5.40 20.96 29.85
CA ARG A 188 -4.85 22.30 30.14
C ARG A 188 -5.93 23.33 30.46
N ALA A 189 -7.08 23.25 29.79
CA ALA A 189 -8.21 24.14 30.05
C ALA A 189 -8.88 23.86 31.42
N GLN A 190 -8.88 22.60 31.87
CA GLN A 190 -9.36 22.24 33.20
C GLN A 190 -8.41 22.72 34.30
N ASP A 191 -7.11 22.56 34.12
CA ASP A 191 -6.11 23.03 35.10
C ASP A 191 -6.17 24.56 35.26
N LYS A 192 -6.33 25.31 34.17
CA LYS A 192 -6.49 26.77 34.21
C LYS A 192 -7.77 27.24 34.92
N LYS A 193 -8.81 26.39 34.99
CA LYS A 193 -10.05 26.68 35.73
C LYS A 193 -9.96 26.35 37.23
N ARG A 194 -8.97 25.55 37.65
CA ARG A 194 -8.77 25.12 39.05
C ARG A 194 -7.74 25.98 39.80
N SER A 195 -6.90 26.71 39.07
CA SER A 195 -6.00 27.75 39.59
C SER A 195 -6.69 29.10 39.68
#